data_AF-A0A0U5I3V4-F1
#
_entry.id   AF-A0A0U5I3V4-F1
#
_cell.length_a   1.000
_cell.length_b   1.000
_cell.length_c   1.000
_cell.angle_alpha   90.00
_cell.angle_beta   90.00
_cell.angle_gamma   90.00
#
_symmetry.space_group_name_H-M   'P 1'
#
loop_
_entity.id
_entity.type
_entity.pdbx_description
1 polymer ?
#
loop_
_entity_poly.entity_id
_entity_poly.type
_entity_poly.pdbx_seq_one_letter_code
_entity_poly.pdbx_strand_id
1 'polypeptide(L)'
;MATDWLELGRKLERASGAEPELDRLLADAFGVAAAAFTASVPDCRALAETVLPGMKLHLGYGASGLFPYASLAGEGLHVISEAPTVPLAVLRSVVAAQTARARPEPPAA
;
A
#
# COMPACT_ATOMS: atom_id res chain seq x y z
N MET A 1 15.97 12.76 -1.44
CA MET A 1 16.33 11.43 -1.98
C MET A 1 15.06 10.80 -2.49
N ALA A 2 15.09 10.06 -3.60
CA ALA A 2 13.91 9.35 -4.07
C ALA A 2 13.60 8.19 -3.11
N THR A 3 12.33 8.02 -2.74
CA THR A 3 11.88 6.89 -1.92
C THR A 3 12.09 5.57 -2.68
N ASP A 4 12.75 4.59 -2.06
CA ASP A 4 12.85 3.24 -2.61
C ASP A 4 11.57 2.45 -2.32
N TRP A 5 10.60 2.57 -3.24
CA TRP A 5 9.32 1.88 -3.14
C TRP A 5 9.45 0.35 -3.19
N LEU A 6 10.47 -0.18 -3.87
CA LEU A 6 10.68 -1.62 -3.98
C LEU A 6 11.16 -2.22 -2.66
N GLU A 7 12.09 -1.54 -1.98
CA GLU A 7 12.54 -1.95 -0.65
C GLU A 7 11.40 -1.91 0.37
N LEU A 8 10.61 -0.83 0.38
CA LEU A 8 9.46 -0.69 1.28
C LEU A 8 8.40 -1.76 1.02
N GLY A 9 8.15 -2.10 -0.25
CA GLY A 9 7.26 -3.21 -0.64
C GLY A 9 7.73 -4.55 -0.06
N ARG A 10 9.02 -4.88 -0.17
CA ARG A 10 9.59 -6.12 0.40
C ARG A 10 9.48 -6.17 1.92
N LYS A 11 9.60 -5.02 2.61
CA LYS A 11 9.41 -4.95 4.07
C LYS A 11 7.96 -5.25 4.45
N LEU A 12 6.98 -4.67 3.74
CA LEU A 12 5.55 -4.95 3.92
C LEU A 12 5.18 -6.41 3.59
N GLU A 13 5.86 -7.04 2.63
CA GLU A 13 5.66 -8.46 2.30
C GLU A 13 6.02 -9.41 3.44
N ARG A 14 7.01 -9.03 4.27
CA ARG A 14 7.47 -9.82 5.42
C ARG A 14 6.68 -9.58 6.70
N ALA A 15 5.99 -8.44 6.79
CA ALA A 15 5.15 -8.13 7.94
C ALA A 15 3.97 -9.10 8.06
N SER A 16 3.66 -9.49 9.30
CA SER A 16 2.51 -10.35 9.63
C SER A 16 1.48 -9.69 10.53
N GLY A 17 1.74 -8.47 11.00
CA GLY A 17 0.86 -7.70 11.87
C GLY A 17 1.31 -6.25 12.01
N ALA A 18 1.05 -5.68 13.19
CA ALA A 18 1.46 -4.33 13.55
C ALA A 18 2.99 -4.22 13.64
N GLU A 19 3.57 -3.21 12.97
CA GLU A 19 5.00 -2.99 12.84
C GLU A 19 5.32 -1.47 12.94
N PRO A 20 5.55 -0.93 14.15
CA PRO A 20 5.77 0.51 14.36
C PRO A 20 6.99 1.09 13.62
N GLU A 21 7.95 0.26 13.22
CA GLU A 21 9.04 0.70 12.36
C GLU A 21 8.59 0.91 10.92
N LEU A 22 7.72 0.04 10.39
CA LEU A 22 7.13 0.25 9.06
C LEU A 22 6.23 1.48 9.05
N ASP A 23 5.49 1.74 10.14
CA ASP A 23 4.67 2.95 10.26
C ASP A 23 5.49 4.24 10.10
N ARG A 24 6.67 4.29 10.72
CA ARG A 24 7.61 5.42 10.57
C ARG A 24 8.16 5.53 9.16
N LEU A 25 8.59 4.41 8.57
CA LEU A 25 9.09 4.38 7.19
C LEU A 25 8.02 4.83 6.19
N LEU A 26 6.76 4.45 6.39
CA LEU A 26 5.63 4.90 5.59
C LEU A 26 5.38 6.40 5.77
N ALA A 27 5.38 6.90 7.01
CA ALA A 27 5.22 8.32 7.29
C ALA A 27 6.28 9.17 6.59
N ASP A 28 7.55 8.77 6.71
CA ASP A 28 8.69 9.44 6.09
C ASP A 28 8.60 9.36 4.55
N ALA A 29 8.28 8.18 4.00
CA ALA A 29 8.16 7.94 2.57
C ALA A 29 7.07 8.79 1.89
N PHE A 30 5.96 9.03 2.60
CA PHE A 30 4.82 9.79 2.11
C PHE A 30 4.82 11.27 2.57
N GLY A 31 5.74 11.66 3.46
CA GLY A 31 5.78 13.01 4.02
C GLY A 31 4.54 13.36 4.86
N VAL A 32 4.00 12.38 5.60
CA VAL A 32 2.81 12.53 6.44
C VAL A 32 3.14 12.36 7.91
N ALA A 33 2.22 12.73 8.80
CA ALA A 33 2.36 12.45 10.23
C ALA A 33 2.35 10.95 10.50
N ALA A 34 3.22 10.48 11.41
CA ALA A 34 3.21 9.10 11.83
C ALA A 34 1.89 8.72 12.53
N ALA A 35 1.34 7.57 12.16
CA ALA A 35 0.16 6.97 12.78
C ALA A 35 0.31 5.44 12.77
N ALA A 36 -0.64 4.72 13.35
CA ALA A 36 -0.56 3.27 13.51
C ALA A 36 -0.97 2.52 12.22
N PHE A 37 -0.38 2.88 11.08
CA PHE A 37 -0.81 2.42 9.75
C PHE A 37 -0.91 0.90 9.62
N THR A 38 0.02 0.14 10.19
CA THR A 38 0.04 -1.33 10.14
C THR A 38 -0.93 -2.00 11.11
N ALA A 39 -1.45 -1.26 12.10
CA ALA A 39 -2.34 -1.77 13.14
C ALA A 39 -3.79 -1.26 13.00
N SER A 40 -4.01 -0.15 12.30
CA SER A 40 -5.26 0.62 12.31
C SER A 40 -5.84 0.72 10.91
N VAL A 41 -7.04 0.15 10.72
CA VAL A 41 -7.79 0.27 9.46
C VAL A 41 -8.14 1.72 9.14
N PRO A 42 -8.62 2.56 10.09
CA PRO A 42 -8.84 3.98 9.81
C PRO A 42 -7.57 4.70 9.31
N ASP A 43 -6.42 4.45 9.96
CA ASP A 43 -5.18 5.18 9.62
C ASP A 43 -4.63 4.74 8.26
N CYS A 44 -4.63 3.45 7.95
CA CYS A 44 -4.15 2.99 6.64
C CYS A 44 -5.06 3.44 5.49
N ARG A 45 -6.37 3.53 5.73
CA ARG A 45 -7.34 4.04 4.75
C ARG A 45 -7.16 5.54 4.54
N ALA A 46 -7.04 6.31 5.62
CA ALA A 46 -6.77 7.74 5.54
C ALA A 46 -5.45 8.02 4.80
N LEU A 47 -4.42 7.21 5.03
CA LEU A 47 -3.18 7.28 4.26
C LEU A 47 -3.44 7.04 2.76
N ALA A 48 -4.12 5.95 2.40
CA ALA A 48 -4.43 5.62 1.01
C ALA A 48 -5.19 6.75 0.30
N GLU A 49 -6.21 7.31 0.94
CA GLU A 49 -7.01 8.44 0.43
C GLU A 49 -6.17 9.71 0.26
N THR A 50 -5.24 9.96 1.19
CA THR A 50 -4.35 11.13 1.16
C THR A 50 -3.32 11.04 0.03
N VAL A 51 -2.69 9.87 -0.15
CA VAL A 51 -1.52 9.71 -1.03
C VAL A 51 -1.87 9.25 -2.44
N LEU A 52 -3.07 8.71 -2.64
CA LEU A 52 -3.60 8.28 -3.94
C LEU A 52 -4.98 8.89 -4.20
N PRO A 53 -5.09 10.24 -4.24
CA PRO A 53 -6.36 10.89 -4.53
C PRO A 53 -6.89 10.42 -5.89
N GLY A 54 -8.17 10.10 -5.96
CA GLY A 54 -8.83 9.62 -7.19
C GLY A 54 -8.75 8.11 -7.43
N MET A 55 -7.96 7.35 -6.67
CA MET A 55 -8.02 5.90 -6.69
C MET A 55 -9.12 5.37 -5.75
N LYS A 56 -9.91 4.42 -6.24
CA LYS A 56 -10.95 3.75 -5.46
C LYS A 56 -10.36 2.55 -4.73
N LEU A 57 -10.50 2.52 -3.41
CA LEU A 57 -10.16 1.37 -2.57
C LEU A 57 -11.35 0.41 -2.46
N HIS A 58 -11.11 -0.86 -2.75
CA HIS A 58 -12.00 -1.97 -2.46
C HIS A 58 -11.30 -2.96 -1.52
N LEU A 59 -12.07 -3.53 -0.58
CA LEU A 59 -11.60 -4.54 0.35
C LEU A 59 -12.47 -5.78 0.21
N GLY A 60 -11.83 -6.95 0.26
CA GLY A 60 -12.50 -8.23 0.24
C GLY A 60 -11.64 -9.33 0.83
N TYR A 61 -12.04 -10.58 0.62
CA TYR A 61 -11.27 -11.76 0.99
C TYR A 61 -10.93 -12.56 -0.26
N GLY A 62 -9.74 -13.19 -0.25
CA GLY A 62 -9.34 -14.12 -1.30
C GLY A 62 -10.30 -15.31 -1.40
N ALA A 63 -10.15 -16.13 -2.45
CA ALA A 63 -11.07 -17.25 -2.72
C ALA A 63 -11.17 -18.28 -1.59
N SER A 64 -10.13 -18.40 -0.75
CA SER A 64 -10.14 -19.27 0.43
C SER A 64 -10.93 -18.69 1.61
N GLY A 65 -11.25 -17.39 1.59
CA GLY A 65 -11.82 -16.65 2.71
C GLY A 65 -10.84 -16.36 3.85
N LEU A 66 -9.57 -16.80 3.75
CA LEU A 66 -8.61 -16.74 4.86
C LEU A 66 -7.92 -15.38 4.98
N PHE A 67 -7.47 -14.81 3.86
CA PHE A 67 -6.71 -13.58 3.86
C PHE A 67 -7.51 -12.43 3.22
N PRO A 68 -7.47 -11.23 3.82
CA PRO A 68 -8.01 -10.05 3.19
C PRO A 68 -7.14 -9.64 1.99
N TYR A 69 -7.80 -9.06 0.99
CA TYR A 69 -7.13 -8.33 -0.07
C TYR A 69 -7.61 -6.89 -0.12
N ALA A 70 -6.74 -6.01 -0.62
CA ALA A 70 -7.09 -4.66 -1.02
C ALA A 70 -6.91 -4.53 -2.53
N SER A 71 -7.78 -3.76 -3.16
CA SER A 71 -7.65 -3.36 -4.55
C SER A 71 -7.74 -1.84 -4.65
N LEU A 72 -6.80 -1.23 -5.38
CA LEU A 72 -6.82 0.18 -5.72
C LEU A 72 -6.96 0.31 -7.24
N ALA A 73 -7.99 1.02 -7.69
CA ALA A 73 -8.27 1.21 -9.11
C ALA A 73 -8.56 2.69 -9.42
N GLY A 74 -7.89 3.23 -10.44
CA GLY A 74 -8.06 4.61 -10.87
C GLY A 74 -6.86 5.08 -11.69
N GLU A 75 -7.06 6.12 -12.51
CA GLU A 75 -5.96 6.77 -13.26
C GLU A 75 -5.15 5.81 -14.16
N GLY A 76 -5.82 4.86 -14.80
CA GLY A 76 -5.17 3.87 -15.67
C GLY A 76 -4.39 2.78 -14.92
N LEU A 77 -4.44 2.76 -13.59
CA LEU A 77 -3.77 1.79 -12.74
C LEU A 77 -4.78 0.93 -11.99
N HIS A 78 -4.48 -0.38 -11.93
CA HIS A 78 -5.20 -1.32 -11.08
C HIS A 78 -4.19 -2.22 -10.37
N VAL A 79 -4.19 -2.18 -9.04
CA VAL A 79 -3.35 -3.03 -8.19
C VAL A 79 -4.22 -3.80 -7.21
N ILE A 80 -3.77 -5.01 -6.89
CA ILE A 80 -4.39 -5.89 -5.89
C ILE A 80 -3.28 -6.45 -5.03
N SER A 81 -3.50 -6.50 -3.71
CA SER A 81 -2.56 -7.11 -2.78
C SER A 81 -3.30 -7.87 -1.69
N GLU A 82 -2.85 -9.09 -1.42
CA GLU A 82 -3.28 -9.91 -0.29
C GLU A 82 -2.27 -9.81 0.85
N ALA A 83 -2.73 -9.86 2.10
CA ALA A 83 -1.86 -9.86 3.27
C ALA A 83 -2.52 -10.53 4.49
N PRO A 84 -1.77 -10.84 5.56
CA PRO A 84 -2.32 -11.42 6.79
C PRO A 84 -3.35 -10.54 7.52
N THR A 85 -3.33 -9.22 7.29
CA THR A 85 -4.26 -8.27 7.92
C THR A 85 -4.77 -7.25 6.90
N VAL A 86 -5.95 -6.67 7.15
CA VAL A 86 -6.52 -5.61 6.30
C VAL A 86 -5.56 -4.42 6.16
N PRO A 87 -4.96 -3.88 7.24
CA PRO A 87 -4.02 -2.77 7.09
C PRO A 87 -2.85 -3.09 6.17
N LEU A 88 -2.23 -4.27 6.33
CA LEU A 88 -1.12 -4.67 5.47
C LEU A 88 -1.54 -4.85 4.00
N ALA A 89 -2.74 -5.34 3.73
CA ALA A 89 -3.24 -5.47 2.37
C ALA A 89 -3.38 -4.10 1.70
N VAL A 90 -3.96 -3.12 2.41
CA VAL A 90 -4.05 -1.73 1.94
C VAL A 90 -2.67 -1.14 1.68
N LEU A 91 -1.76 -1.24 2.65
CA LEU A 91 -0.42 -0.66 2.55
C LEU A 91 0.41 -1.27 1.41
N ARG A 92 0.31 -2.59 1.19
CA ARG A 92 0.93 -3.26 0.04
C ARG A 92 0.39 -2.72 -1.28
N SER A 93 -0.93 -2.55 -1.40
CA SER A 93 -1.53 -1.96 -2.60
C SER A 93 -1.10 -0.51 -2.82
N VAL A 94 -1.03 0.30 -1.75
CA VAL A 94 -0.57 1.69 -1.83
C VAL A 94 0.88 1.77 -2.33
N VAL A 95 1.79 0.97 -1.76
CA VAL A 95 3.20 0.94 -2.19
C VAL A 95 3.36 0.34 -3.58
N ALA A 96 2.57 -0.68 -3.95
CA ALA A 96 2.53 -1.22 -5.30
C ALA A 96 2.08 -0.16 -6.32
N ALA A 97 1.11 0.68 -5.96
CA ALA A 97 0.66 1.75 -6.83
C ALA A 97 1.78 2.79 -7.08
N GLN A 98 2.50 3.19 -6.02
CA GLN A 98 3.65 4.09 -6.14
C GLN A 98 4.79 3.47 -6.95
N THR A 99 5.05 2.17 -6.76
CA THR A 99 6.05 1.42 -7.54
C THR A 99 5.70 1.41 -9.03
N ALA A 100 4.42 1.24 -9.36
CA ALA A 100 3.96 1.27 -10.75
C ALA A 100 4.10 2.68 -11.36
N ARG A 101 3.74 3.73 -10.62
CA ARG A 101 3.86 5.13 -11.05
C ARG A 101 5.31 5.58 -11.23
N ALA A 102 6.23 5.04 -10.45
CA ALA A 102 7.66 5.36 -10.52
C ALA A 102 8.39 4.64 -11.66
N ARG A 103 7.77 3.64 -12.30
CA ARG A 103 8.36 2.93 -13.43
C ARG A 103 8.24 3.79 -14.70
N PRO A 104 9.34 4.06 -15.43
CA PRO A 104 9.25 4.72 -16.74
C PRO A 104 8.39 3.88 -17.70
N GLU A 105 7.58 4.53 -18.53
CA GLU A 105 6.93 3.83 -19.65
C GLU A 105 8.01 3.17 -20.52
N PRO A 106 7.80 1.92 -21.00
CA PRO A 106 8.71 1.32 -21.95
C PRO A 106 8.78 2.22 -23.20
N PRO A 107 9.97 2.42 -23.81
CA PRO A 107 10.06 3.17 -25.04
C PRO A 107 9.17 2.52 -26.10
N ALA A 108 8.36 3.35 -26.78
CA ALA A 108 7.53 2.90 -27.89
C ALA A 108 8.41 2.19 -28.93
N ALA A 109 8.00 0.98 -29.30
CA ALA A 109 8.68 0.13 -30.28
C ALA A 109 8.57 0.69 -31.71
#